data_AF-A0AAP0BHM3-F1
#
_entry.id   AF-A0AAP0BHM3-F1
#
_cell.length_a   1.000
_cell.length_b   1.000
_cell.length_c   1.000
_cell.angle_alpha   90.00
_cell.angle_beta   90.00
_cell.angle_gamma   90.00
#
_symmetry.space_group_name_H-M   'P 1'
#
loop_
_entity.id
_entity.type
_entity.pdbx_description
1 polymer ?
#
loop_
_entity_poly.entity_id
_entity_poly.type
_entity_poly.pdbx_seq_one_letter_code
_entity_poly.pdbx_strand_id
1 'polypeptide(L)'
;MARYWCGLCGLRAAILLALATAIPLALIASLERAATAAGGTIGFRSGSWFGECAKWDPPRRRFLISTFLEGQIAEIRLPGIADGSELEARTVIADDDVAGNASLGIAIDAARGRFLVVYADVRRFRSAAVASYGLDSGERFFLTRLSCPDDEPSFADDVAVDDDGNAYVTDAKSNKIWKVGLNGELQSIIRSDLFSQNKEWYRSFVGLNGIVHHRNGYLLAVHTAAGQLFKVDTKTEEVRVVRVAGSVLMGDGMELLSPTKLVVAGAFPCARIVESFDDWETAAVTARYVGPLHRVATAATAVEGKVYVNYLLDLGILRRRHVLTEAVFSRGFAAK
;
A
#
# COMPACT_ATOMS: atom_id res chain seq x y z
N MET A 1 -10.80 -42.96 46.80
CA MET A 1 -11.24 -42.92 45.38
C MET A 1 -11.52 -41.48 44.95
N ALA A 2 -10.49 -40.69 44.63
CA ALA A 2 -10.67 -39.36 44.04
C ALA A 2 -9.35 -38.88 43.39
N ARG A 3 -8.93 -39.48 42.27
CA ARG A 3 -7.78 -38.99 41.48
C ARG A 3 -7.89 -39.18 39.95
N TYR A 4 -9.05 -39.55 39.39
CA TYR A 4 -9.16 -39.89 37.96
C TYR A 4 -10.06 -38.98 37.11
N TRP A 5 -10.43 -37.78 37.58
CA TRP A 5 -11.36 -36.90 36.85
C TRP A 5 -10.74 -35.63 36.23
N CYS A 6 -9.43 -35.39 36.37
CA CYS A 6 -8.79 -34.17 35.84
C CYS A 6 -8.16 -34.33 34.43
N GLY A 7 -7.86 -35.57 33.98
CA GLY A 7 -7.11 -35.80 32.73
C GLY A 7 -7.95 -35.79 31.43
N LEU A 8 -9.20 -36.28 31.46
CA LEU A 8 -10.03 -36.36 30.25
C LEU A 8 -10.55 -34.99 29.77
N CYS A 9 -10.75 -34.04 30.68
CA CYS A 9 -11.18 -32.68 30.34
C CYS A 9 -10.07 -31.92 29.60
N GLY A 10 -8.81 -32.08 30.03
CA GLY A 10 -7.63 -31.48 29.39
C GLY A 10 -7.36 -32.05 27.98
N LEU A 11 -7.54 -33.35 27.78
CA LEU A 11 -7.34 -33.98 26.46
C LEU A 11 -8.41 -33.55 25.45
N ARG A 12 -9.69 -33.48 25.86
CA ARG A 12 -10.77 -32.99 24.99
C ARG A 12 -10.61 -31.52 24.66
N ALA A 13 -10.23 -30.68 25.63
CA ALA A 13 -9.92 -29.27 25.39
C ALA A 13 -8.72 -29.08 24.46
N ALA A 14 -7.66 -29.88 24.62
CA ALA A 14 -6.50 -29.86 23.73
C ALA A 14 -6.83 -30.29 22.31
N ILE A 15 -7.68 -31.33 22.13
CA ILE A 15 -8.15 -31.78 20.81
C ILE A 15 -9.03 -30.71 20.15
N LEU A 16 -9.94 -30.09 20.91
CA LEU A 16 -10.79 -29.01 20.39
C LEU A 16 -9.98 -27.78 20.00
N LEU A 17 -8.96 -27.40 20.78
CA LEU A 17 -8.05 -26.31 20.45
C LEU A 17 -7.17 -26.65 19.24
N ALA A 18 -6.68 -27.89 19.15
CA ALA A 18 -5.93 -28.37 18.01
C ALA A 18 -6.79 -28.38 16.73
N LEU A 19 -8.04 -28.82 16.78
CA LEU A 19 -8.96 -28.78 15.64
C LEU A 19 -9.36 -27.34 15.28
N ALA A 20 -9.61 -26.48 16.28
CA ALA A 20 -9.95 -25.07 16.09
C ALA A 20 -8.82 -24.27 15.44
N THR A 21 -7.57 -24.73 15.52
CA THR A 21 -6.41 -24.09 14.89
C THR A 21 -5.96 -24.81 13.61
N ALA A 22 -5.94 -26.14 13.60
CA ALA A 22 -5.48 -26.94 12.46
C ALA A 22 -6.43 -26.85 11.25
N ILE A 23 -7.75 -26.78 11.46
CA ILE A 23 -8.71 -26.68 10.35
C ILE A 23 -8.56 -25.33 9.60
N PRO A 24 -8.57 -24.16 10.27
CA PRO A 24 -8.30 -22.89 9.60
C PRO A 24 -6.93 -22.85 8.91
N LEU A 25 -5.87 -23.36 9.56
CA LEU A 25 -4.54 -23.40 8.98
C LEU A 25 -4.47 -24.29 7.73
N ALA A 26 -5.12 -25.45 7.75
CA ALA A 26 -5.20 -26.35 6.60
C ALA A 26 -6.01 -25.74 5.46
N LEU A 27 -7.10 -25.03 5.76
CA LEU A 27 -7.90 -24.28 4.78
C LEU A 27 -7.06 -23.18 4.13
N ILE A 28 -6.37 -22.36 4.93
CA ILE A 28 -5.46 -21.31 4.43
C ILE A 28 -4.37 -21.93 3.54
N ALA A 29 -3.71 -23.00 4.00
CA ALA A 29 -2.68 -23.68 3.22
C ALA A 29 -3.22 -24.27 1.91
N SER A 30 -4.46 -24.76 1.90
CA SER A 30 -5.13 -25.25 0.69
C SER A 30 -5.44 -24.11 -0.29
N LEU A 31 -5.96 -22.99 0.21
CA LEU A 31 -6.27 -21.80 -0.59
C LEU A 31 -5.00 -21.20 -1.21
N GLU A 32 -3.91 -21.13 -0.45
CA GLU A 32 -2.60 -20.66 -0.93
C GLU A 32 -2.04 -21.53 -2.07
N ARG A 33 -2.15 -22.86 -1.94
CA ARG A 33 -1.76 -23.79 -3.00
C ARG A 33 -2.60 -23.62 -4.26
N ALA A 34 -3.92 -23.47 -4.10
CA ALA A 34 -4.83 -23.27 -5.22
C ALA A 34 -4.58 -21.93 -5.95
N ALA A 35 -4.36 -20.85 -5.20
CA ALA A 35 -4.04 -19.53 -5.78
C ALA A 35 -2.72 -19.56 -6.57
N THR A 36 -1.69 -20.23 -6.05
CA THR A 36 -0.41 -20.39 -6.76
C THR A 36 -0.57 -21.22 -8.05
N ALA A 37 -1.42 -22.25 -8.03
CA ALA A 37 -1.64 -23.13 -9.18
C ALA A 37 -2.47 -22.48 -10.30
N ALA A 38 -3.29 -21.47 -10.00
CA ALA A 38 -4.17 -20.81 -10.97
C ALA A 38 -3.43 -19.85 -11.94
N GLY A 39 -2.13 -19.63 -11.75
CA GLY A 39 -1.36 -18.65 -12.52
C GLY A 39 -1.62 -17.20 -12.07
N GLY A 40 -0.91 -16.23 -12.68
CA GLY A 40 -1.09 -14.80 -12.37
C GLY A 40 -0.52 -14.35 -11.02
N THR A 41 0.13 -15.23 -10.26
CA THR A 41 0.76 -14.90 -8.97
C THR A 41 2.28 -14.91 -9.10
N ILE A 42 2.92 -13.84 -8.66
CA ILE A 42 4.38 -13.72 -8.54
C ILE A 42 4.73 -14.00 -7.08
N GLY A 43 5.17 -15.22 -6.79
CA GLY A 43 5.60 -15.61 -5.46
C GLY A 43 7.10 -15.39 -5.27
N PHE A 44 7.50 -14.87 -4.11
CA PHE A 44 8.91 -14.63 -3.79
C PHE A 44 9.20 -14.83 -2.30
N ARG A 45 10.45 -15.11 -1.97
CA ARG A 45 10.93 -15.16 -0.58
C ARG A 45 11.42 -13.80 -0.13
N SER A 46 11.16 -13.46 1.12
CA SER A 46 11.70 -12.24 1.74
C SER A 46 12.17 -12.51 3.16
N GLY A 47 13.13 -11.71 3.62
CA GLY A 47 13.49 -11.63 5.02
C GLY A 47 12.43 -10.92 5.88
N SER A 48 11.57 -10.10 5.28
CA SER A 48 10.51 -9.37 5.99
C SER A 48 9.21 -10.17 6.10
N TRP A 49 8.44 -9.93 7.15
CA TRP A 49 7.08 -10.46 7.34
C TRP A 49 5.99 -9.61 6.68
N PHE A 50 6.30 -8.35 6.39
CA PHE A 50 5.32 -7.35 6.03
C PHE A 50 5.80 -6.54 4.83
N GLY A 51 5.15 -6.74 3.68
CA GLY A 51 5.36 -5.90 2.50
C GLY A 51 4.21 -4.91 2.39
N GLU A 52 4.47 -3.61 2.41
CA GLU A 52 3.37 -2.64 2.38
C GLU A 52 3.10 -2.11 0.97
N CYS A 53 4.13 -1.72 0.23
CA CYS A 53 4.00 -1.21 -1.13
C CYS A 53 4.93 -1.98 -2.06
N ALA A 54 4.50 -2.13 -3.32
CA ALA A 54 5.32 -2.66 -4.40
C ALA A 54 5.14 -1.77 -5.63
N LYS A 55 6.23 -1.27 -6.23
CA LYS A 55 6.22 -0.48 -7.47
C LYS A 55 7.10 -1.10 -8.54
N TRP A 56 6.65 -1.04 -9.78
CA TRP A 56 7.32 -1.64 -10.93
C TRP A 56 8.28 -0.65 -11.60
N ASP A 57 9.52 -1.07 -11.81
CA ASP A 57 10.57 -0.37 -12.56
C ASP A 57 10.76 -1.09 -13.92
N PRO A 58 10.07 -0.66 -14.99
CA PRO A 58 10.06 -1.38 -16.27
C PRO A 58 11.44 -1.53 -16.91
N PRO A 59 12.30 -0.47 -17.00
CA PRO A 59 13.62 -0.59 -17.61
C PRO A 59 14.50 -1.69 -17.03
N ARG A 60 14.41 -1.95 -15.72
CA ARG A 60 15.21 -2.98 -15.01
C ARG A 60 14.44 -4.26 -14.75
N ARG A 61 13.19 -4.34 -15.20
CA ARG A 61 12.25 -5.46 -14.98
C ARG A 61 12.23 -5.92 -13.52
N ARG A 62 12.05 -4.98 -12.59
CA ARG A 62 12.04 -5.29 -11.15
C ARG A 62 10.88 -4.62 -10.41
N PHE A 63 10.48 -5.23 -9.32
CA PHE A 63 9.69 -4.57 -8.28
C PHE A 63 10.63 -3.97 -7.24
N LEU A 64 10.30 -2.78 -6.76
CA LEU A 64 10.78 -2.22 -5.50
C LEU A 64 9.68 -2.40 -4.46
N ILE A 65 10.03 -2.92 -3.30
CA ILE A 65 9.07 -3.30 -2.25
C ILE A 65 9.50 -2.70 -0.92
N SER A 66 8.57 -2.06 -0.24
CA SER A 66 8.79 -1.57 1.12
C SER A 66 8.59 -2.70 2.12
N THR A 67 9.54 -2.86 3.04
CA THR A 67 9.47 -3.85 4.12
C THR A 67 9.03 -3.15 5.40
N PHE A 68 7.75 -3.25 5.73
CA PHE A 68 7.07 -2.36 6.67
C PHE A 68 7.83 -2.22 8.00
N LEU A 69 8.05 -3.29 8.76
CA LEU A 69 8.66 -3.17 10.09
C LEU A 69 10.19 -3.05 10.08
N GLU A 70 10.84 -3.50 9.01
CA GLU A 70 12.29 -3.44 8.86
C GLU A 70 12.77 -2.07 8.36
N GLY A 71 11.89 -1.28 7.73
CA GLY A 71 12.23 0.07 7.25
C GLY A 71 13.18 0.07 6.06
N GLN A 72 13.19 -0.99 5.27
CA GLN A 72 14.09 -1.19 4.14
C GLN A 72 13.33 -1.23 2.81
N ILE A 73 14.07 -1.07 1.71
CA ILE A 73 13.56 -1.35 0.37
C ILE A 73 14.24 -2.60 -0.14
N ALA A 74 13.43 -3.57 -0.55
CA ALA A 74 13.87 -4.76 -1.26
C ALA A 74 13.52 -4.67 -2.75
N GLU A 75 14.23 -5.43 -3.57
CA GLU A 75 13.90 -5.59 -4.97
C GLU A 75 13.66 -7.06 -5.34
N ILE A 76 12.78 -7.27 -6.33
CA ILE A 76 12.61 -8.56 -7.00
C ILE A 76 12.82 -8.33 -8.49
N ARG A 77 13.81 -8.99 -9.09
CA ARG A 77 13.98 -8.97 -10.54
C ARG A 77 13.20 -10.12 -11.17
N LEU A 78 12.40 -9.80 -12.19
CA LEU A 78 11.76 -10.81 -13.01
C LEU A 78 12.70 -11.26 -14.13
N PRO A 79 12.91 -12.57 -14.33
CA PRO A 79 13.70 -13.05 -15.45
C PRO A 79 12.99 -12.72 -16.78
N GLY A 80 13.77 -12.61 -17.87
CA GLY A 80 13.21 -12.39 -19.21
C GLY A 80 12.35 -13.57 -19.69
N ILE A 81 12.71 -14.79 -19.27
CA ILE A 81 11.95 -16.02 -19.51
C ILE A 81 11.75 -16.68 -18.15
N ALA A 82 10.52 -17.04 -17.83
CA ALA A 82 10.22 -17.79 -16.60
C ALA A 82 10.93 -19.16 -16.66
N ASP A 83 11.86 -19.39 -15.75
CA ASP A 83 12.65 -20.61 -15.65
C ASP A 83 12.17 -21.54 -14.52
N GLY A 84 11.08 -21.14 -13.83
CA GLY A 84 10.53 -21.87 -12.69
C GLY A 84 11.35 -21.72 -11.40
N SER A 85 12.41 -20.90 -11.40
CA SER A 85 13.16 -20.59 -10.20
C SER A 85 12.30 -19.80 -9.20
N GLU A 86 12.54 -20.04 -7.92
CA GLU A 86 11.87 -19.28 -6.87
C GLU A 86 12.54 -17.91 -6.76
N LEU A 87 11.72 -16.86 -6.87
CA LEU A 87 12.21 -15.48 -6.75
C LEU A 87 12.60 -15.18 -5.30
N GLU A 88 13.67 -14.42 -5.12
CA GLU A 88 14.12 -13.94 -3.81
C GLU A 88 14.20 -12.42 -3.82
N ALA A 89 13.63 -11.78 -2.79
CA ALA A 89 13.73 -10.36 -2.57
C ALA A 89 15.09 -10.02 -1.96
N ARG A 90 15.79 -9.05 -2.55
CA ARG A 90 17.10 -8.57 -2.10
C ARG A 90 16.99 -7.15 -1.57
N THR A 91 17.39 -6.90 -0.33
CA THR A 91 17.50 -5.54 0.20
C THR A 91 18.45 -4.70 -0.65
N VAL A 92 17.96 -3.54 -1.12
CA VAL A 92 18.72 -2.56 -1.90
C VAL A 92 18.90 -1.24 -1.17
N ILE A 93 17.98 -0.87 -0.27
CA ILE A 93 18.12 0.29 0.61
C ILE A 93 17.97 -0.16 2.05
N ALA A 94 18.97 0.15 2.86
CA ALA A 94 18.92 0.10 4.32
C ALA A 94 19.62 1.37 4.82
N ASP A 95 18.82 2.39 5.14
CA ASP A 95 19.32 3.71 5.51
C ASP A 95 19.30 3.87 7.03
N ASP A 96 20.49 4.06 7.62
CA ASP A 96 20.68 4.11 9.06
C ASP A 96 19.94 5.29 9.72
N ASP A 97 19.75 6.40 9.00
CA ASP A 97 19.10 7.60 9.53
C ASP A 97 17.60 7.39 9.79
N VAL A 98 17.01 6.38 9.16
CA VAL A 98 15.61 5.96 9.32
C VAL A 98 15.49 4.57 9.97
N ALA A 99 16.58 4.03 10.51
CA ALA A 99 16.56 2.73 11.18
C ALA A 99 15.52 2.69 12.32
N GLY A 100 14.56 1.77 12.22
CA GLY A 100 13.45 1.62 13.18
C GLY A 100 12.18 2.40 12.83
N ASN A 101 12.21 3.25 11.80
CA ASN A 101 11.00 3.68 11.11
C ASN A 101 10.45 2.55 10.25
N ALA A 102 9.18 2.65 9.89
CA ALA A 102 8.59 1.77 8.90
C ALA A 102 8.66 2.37 7.51
N SER A 103 9.03 1.57 6.50
CA SER A 103 8.94 1.99 5.09
C SER A 103 7.55 1.67 4.54
N LEU A 104 6.92 2.62 3.87
CA LEU A 104 5.55 2.52 3.35
C LEU A 104 5.50 2.80 1.85
N GLY A 105 4.76 3.83 1.42
CA GLY A 105 4.56 4.16 0.03
C GLY A 105 5.85 4.44 -0.73
N ILE A 106 5.85 4.00 -1.99
CA ILE A 106 6.94 4.21 -2.94
C ILE A 106 6.35 4.91 -4.18
N ALA A 107 7.06 5.91 -4.70
CA ALA A 107 6.79 6.49 -6.00
C ALA A 107 8.04 6.43 -6.88
N ILE A 108 7.89 6.02 -8.13
CA ILE A 108 8.98 6.02 -9.12
C ILE A 108 8.87 7.28 -9.98
N ASP A 109 9.90 8.12 -9.92
CA ASP A 109 10.07 9.29 -10.77
C ASP A 109 11.09 8.95 -11.85
N ALA A 110 10.62 8.20 -12.85
CA ALA A 110 11.46 7.67 -13.92
C ALA A 110 12.10 8.79 -14.77
N ALA A 111 11.41 9.92 -14.94
CA ALA A 111 11.92 11.08 -15.68
C ALA A 111 13.21 11.65 -15.06
N ARG A 112 13.37 11.50 -13.74
CA ARG A 112 14.54 11.96 -12.99
C ARG A 112 15.43 10.83 -12.48
N GLY A 113 15.17 9.60 -12.91
CA GLY A 113 16.00 8.44 -12.55
C GLY A 113 16.05 8.16 -11.05
N ARG A 114 14.95 8.42 -10.32
CA ARG A 114 14.88 8.27 -8.87
C ARG A 114 13.58 7.60 -8.41
N PHE A 115 13.54 7.19 -7.16
CA PHE A 115 12.31 6.80 -6.48
C PHE A 115 12.27 7.43 -5.09
N LEU A 116 11.07 7.65 -4.60
CA LEU A 116 10.82 8.18 -3.27
C LEU A 116 10.24 7.11 -2.37
N VAL A 117 10.55 7.21 -1.09
CA VAL A 117 10.11 6.28 -0.04
C VAL A 117 9.60 7.09 1.13
N VAL A 118 8.43 6.72 1.64
CA VAL A 118 7.90 7.25 2.89
C VAL A 118 8.34 6.40 4.07
N TYR A 119 8.76 7.07 5.15
CA TYR A 119 9.13 6.47 6.42
C TYR A 119 8.20 6.94 7.54
N ALA A 120 7.36 6.04 8.06
CA ALA A 120 6.47 6.33 9.18
C ALA A 120 7.17 6.13 10.53
N ASP A 121 6.82 6.99 11.50
CA ASP A 121 7.17 6.76 12.90
C ASP A 121 6.10 5.91 13.60
N VAL A 122 6.23 4.59 13.47
CA VAL A 122 5.29 3.63 14.09
C VAL A 122 5.40 3.62 15.62
N ARG A 123 6.59 3.94 16.17
CA ARG A 123 6.86 3.82 17.60
C ARG A 123 6.71 5.13 18.38
N ARG A 124 6.43 6.25 17.70
CA ARG A 124 6.31 7.60 18.29
C ARG A 124 7.56 8.06 19.05
N PHE A 125 8.73 7.59 18.61
CA PHE A 125 10.02 7.98 19.18
C PHE A 125 10.95 8.60 18.14
N ARG A 126 10.46 8.79 16.91
CA ARG A 126 11.23 9.21 15.73
C ARG A 126 10.49 10.33 15.01
N SER A 127 10.84 10.52 13.75
CA SER A 127 10.24 11.49 12.84
C SER A 127 9.64 10.74 11.67
N ALA A 128 8.44 11.11 11.23
CA ALA A 128 8.01 10.73 9.89
C ALA A 128 8.94 11.41 8.88
N ALA A 129 9.23 10.76 7.76
CA ALA A 129 10.15 11.28 6.76
C ALA A 129 9.79 10.83 5.35
N VAL A 130 10.32 11.53 4.35
CA VAL A 130 10.37 11.08 2.97
C VAL A 130 11.80 11.20 2.47
N ALA A 131 12.27 10.19 1.77
CA ALA A 131 13.59 10.18 1.16
C ALA A 131 13.49 9.93 -0.34
N SER A 132 14.50 10.41 -1.07
CA SER A 132 14.67 10.14 -2.49
C SER A 132 15.99 9.40 -2.70
N TYR A 133 15.96 8.36 -3.52
CA TYR A 133 17.13 7.56 -3.87
C TYR A 133 17.27 7.42 -5.38
N GLY A 134 18.50 7.37 -5.88
CA GLY A 134 18.80 7.07 -7.27
C GLY A 134 18.29 5.67 -7.64
N LEU A 135 17.54 5.57 -8.73
CA LEU A 135 16.93 4.31 -9.19
C LEU A 135 18.03 3.31 -9.61
N ASP A 136 19.01 3.81 -10.36
CA ASP A 136 20.42 3.37 -10.48
C ASP A 136 21.10 2.90 -9.19
N SER A 137 21.72 3.88 -8.58
CA SER A 137 22.82 3.71 -7.63
C SER A 137 22.35 3.31 -6.25
N GLY A 138 21.08 3.53 -5.92
CA GLY A 138 20.59 3.54 -4.54
C GLY A 138 21.15 4.70 -3.72
N GLU A 139 21.85 5.65 -4.34
CA GLU A 139 22.39 6.84 -3.66
C GLU A 139 21.24 7.71 -3.14
N ARG A 140 21.33 8.15 -1.89
CA ARG A 140 20.34 9.05 -1.31
C ARG A 140 20.55 10.47 -1.81
N PHE A 141 19.54 11.01 -2.49
CA PHE A 141 19.52 12.41 -2.93
C PHE A 141 19.10 13.36 -1.80
N PHE A 142 18.08 12.97 -1.02
CA PHE A 142 17.69 13.70 0.18
C PHE A 142 16.95 12.80 1.18
N LEU A 143 16.87 13.28 2.43
CA LEU A 143 15.99 12.78 3.47
C LEU A 143 15.36 13.98 4.19
N THR A 144 14.05 14.11 4.08
CA THR A 144 13.29 15.22 4.66
C THR A 144 12.47 14.71 5.83
N ARG A 145 12.70 15.26 7.02
CA ARG A 145 11.85 15.00 8.19
C ARG A 145 10.56 15.80 8.05
N LEU A 146 9.43 15.09 8.10
CA LEU A 146 8.08 15.63 7.92
C LEU A 146 7.40 15.98 9.24
N SER A 147 7.82 15.33 10.33
CA SER A 147 7.34 15.60 11.69
C SER A 147 8.40 15.29 12.74
N CYS A 148 8.23 15.83 13.93
CA CYS A 148 9.01 15.57 15.13
C CYS A 148 8.12 14.98 16.25
N PRO A 149 8.69 14.33 17.27
CA PRO A 149 7.92 13.77 18.39
C PRO A 149 7.02 14.78 19.13
N ASP A 150 7.42 16.05 19.16
CA ASP A 150 6.69 17.13 19.83
C ASP A 150 5.62 17.80 18.94
N ASP A 151 5.55 17.41 17.65
CA ASP A 151 4.52 17.90 16.73
C ASP A 151 3.17 17.21 16.97
N GLU A 152 2.16 17.64 16.22
CA GLU A 152 0.89 16.92 16.17
C GLU A 152 1.08 15.44 15.73
N PRO A 153 0.25 14.50 16.22
CA PRO A 153 0.40 13.09 15.88
C PRO A 153 0.38 12.84 14.37
N SER A 154 1.43 12.22 13.85
CA SER A 154 1.63 12.04 12.40
C SER A 154 1.82 10.56 12.06
N PHE A 155 1.34 10.16 10.89
CA PHE A 155 1.67 8.88 10.27
C PHE A 155 1.78 9.08 8.76
N ALA A 156 2.98 9.42 8.28
CA ALA A 156 3.23 9.54 6.84
C ALA A 156 3.06 8.18 6.18
N ASP A 157 2.33 8.10 5.07
CA ASP A 157 1.85 6.82 4.54
C ASP A 157 2.23 6.59 3.07
N ASP A 158 1.63 7.34 2.13
CA ASP A 158 1.90 7.19 0.70
C ASP A 158 2.48 8.46 0.07
N VAL A 159 3.09 8.33 -1.12
CA VAL A 159 3.73 9.43 -1.83
C VAL A 159 3.37 9.45 -3.32
N ALA A 160 3.10 10.64 -3.84
CA ALA A 160 3.00 10.92 -5.27
C ALA A 160 4.07 11.93 -5.68
N VAL A 161 4.46 11.92 -6.97
CA VAL A 161 5.42 12.88 -7.53
C VAL A 161 4.76 13.59 -8.71
N ASP A 162 4.81 14.92 -8.72
CA ASP A 162 4.30 15.72 -9.84
C ASP A 162 5.31 15.83 -11.01
N ASP A 163 4.89 16.48 -12.08
CA ASP A 163 5.72 16.64 -13.28
C ASP A 163 6.98 17.48 -13.02
N ASP A 164 6.99 18.35 -12.00
CA ASP A 164 8.12 19.18 -11.57
C ASP A 164 9.07 18.44 -10.61
N GLY A 165 8.65 17.27 -10.11
CA GLY A 165 9.43 16.44 -9.19
C GLY A 165 9.18 16.78 -7.72
N ASN A 166 8.12 17.51 -7.40
CA ASN A 166 7.70 17.69 -6.01
C ASN A 166 7.02 16.41 -5.52
N ALA A 167 7.34 16.02 -4.30
CA ALA A 167 6.72 14.91 -3.59
C ALA A 167 5.52 15.40 -2.77
N TYR A 168 4.44 14.62 -2.79
CA TYR A 168 3.25 14.85 -1.99
C TYR A 168 3.01 13.64 -1.12
N VAL A 169 3.13 13.82 0.19
CA VAL A 169 3.09 12.73 1.18
C VAL A 169 1.83 12.85 2.02
N THR A 170 1.05 11.79 2.13
CA THR A 170 -0.17 11.77 2.95
C THR A 170 0.12 11.47 4.41
N ASP A 171 -0.64 12.08 5.31
CA ASP A 171 -0.66 11.78 6.74
C ASP A 171 -1.95 11.04 7.12
N ALA A 172 -1.83 9.73 7.37
CA ALA A 172 -2.95 8.87 7.75
C ALA A 172 -3.44 9.11 9.19
N LYS A 173 -2.76 9.97 9.97
CA LYS A 173 -3.17 10.29 11.33
C LYS A 173 -3.77 11.69 11.47
N SER A 174 -3.13 12.69 10.87
CA SER A 174 -3.55 14.10 10.95
C SER A 174 -4.24 14.63 9.70
N ASN A 175 -4.52 13.79 8.70
CA ASN A 175 -5.32 14.16 7.53
C ASN A 175 -4.81 15.41 6.81
N LYS A 176 -3.52 15.40 6.50
CA LYS A 176 -2.81 16.47 5.80
C LYS A 176 -1.91 15.90 4.71
N ILE A 177 -1.43 16.76 3.81
CA ILE A 177 -0.46 16.38 2.78
C ILE A 177 0.75 17.30 2.90
N TRP A 178 1.95 16.74 3.06
CA TRP A 178 3.18 17.52 2.95
C TRP A 178 3.58 17.64 1.48
N LYS A 179 3.94 18.85 1.04
CA LYS A 179 4.59 19.08 -0.25
C LYS A 179 6.07 19.30 -0.03
N VAL A 180 6.89 18.41 -0.58
CA VAL A 180 8.35 18.48 -0.53
C VAL A 180 8.88 18.70 -1.93
N GLY A 181 9.76 19.68 -2.10
CA GLY A 181 10.30 20.00 -3.41
C GLY A 181 11.28 18.96 -3.92
N LEU A 182 11.67 19.14 -5.19
CA LEU A 182 12.60 18.24 -5.89
C LEU A 182 13.89 17.96 -5.10
N ASN A 183 14.40 18.96 -4.37
CA ASN A 183 15.66 18.88 -3.63
C ASN A 183 15.47 18.57 -2.13
N GLY A 184 14.26 18.18 -1.72
CA GLY A 184 13.97 17.78 -0.34
C GLY A 184 13.53 18.91 0.58
N GLU A 185 13.34 20.14 0.09
CA GLU A 185 12.84 21.24 0.90
C GLU A 185 11.34 21.07 1.19
N LEU A 186 10.92 21.17 2.45
CA LEU A 186 9.49 21.21 2.79
C LEU A 186 8.91 22.54 2.30
N GLN A 187 8.05 22.52 1.29
CA GLN A 187 7.50 23.72 0.66
C GLN A 187 6.20 24.18 1.34
N SER A 188 5.30 23.25 1.62
CA SER A 188 4.01 23.56 2.24
C SER A 188 3.40 22.34 2.93
N ILE A 189 2.34 22.58 3.70
CA ILE A 189 1.53 21.52 4.30
C ILE A 189 0.07 21.82 4.01
N ILE A 190 -0.52 21.05 3.09
CA ILE A 190 -1.88 21.20 2.59
C ILE A 190 -2.85 20.65 3.64
N ARG A 191 -3.77 21.50 4.09
CA ARG A 191 -4.83 21.16 5.03
C ARG A 191 -6.18 21.59 4.49
N SER A 192 -7.20 20.82 4.83
CA SER A 192 -8.58 21.15 4.50
C SER A 192 -9.53 20.48 5.49
N ASP A 193 -10.57 21.20 5.89
CA ASP A 193 -11.67 20.63 6.67
C ASP A 193 -12.36 19.48 5.92
N LEU A 194 -12.24 19.44 4.58
CA LEU A 194 -12.76 18.36 3.75
C LEU A 194 -12.12 17.01 4.08
N PHE A 195 -10.84 16.99 4.50
CA PHE A 195 -10.16 15.75 4.87
C PHE A 195 -10.67 15.15 6.19
N SER A 196 -11.40 15.94 7.00
CA SER A 196 -11.86 15.51 8.34
C SER A 196 -13.36 15.75 8.55
N GLN A 197 -14.16 15.71 7.49
CA GLN A 197 -15.61 15.98 7.57
C GLN A 197 -16.36 15.04 8.51
N ASN A 198 -15.87 13.80 8.67
CA ASN A 198 -16.49 12.80 9.52
C ASN A 198 -15.92 12.87 10.95
N LYS A 199 -16.73 13.34 11.89
CA LYS A 199 -16.36 13.44 13.32
C LYS A 199 -16.49 12.11 14.09
N GLU A 200 -17.03 11.08 13.44
CA GLU A 200 -17.18 9.76 14.05
C GLU A 200 -15.83 9.04 14.11
N TRP A 201 -15.38 8.68 15.31
CA TRP A 201 -14.03 8.13 15.53
C TRP A 201 -13.69 6.91 14.65
N TYR A 202 -14.69 6.06 14.36
CA TYR A 202 -14.51 4.85 13.54
C TYR A 202 -14.45 5.14 12.03
N ARG A 203 -14.76 6.37 11.59
CA ARG A 203 -14.53 6.85 10.21
C ARG A 203 -13.21 7.61 10.08
N SER A 204 -12.42 7.66 11.16
CA SER A 204 -11.17 8.41 11.23
C SER A 204 -10.03 7.60 11.88
N PHE A 205 -10.18 6.26 11.96
CA PHE A 205 -9.12 5.40 12.52
C PHE A 205 -7.90 5.28 11.58
N VAL A 206 -8.14 5.37 10.27
CA VAL A 206 -7.12 5.57 9.22
C VAL A 206 -7.59 6.68 8.29
N GLY A 207 -6.75 7.71 8.19
CA GLY A 207 -6.98 8.97 7.50
C GLY A 207 -6.76 8.94 6.00
N LEU A 208 -6.16 10.03 5.48
CA LEU A 208 -5.59 10.09 4.13
C LEU A 208 -4.48 9.04 3.96
N ASN A 209 -4.52 8.29 2.88
CA ASN A 209 -3.62 7.17 2.65
C ASN A 209 -3.14 7.24 1.19
N GLY A 210 -3.67 6.44 0.27
CA GLY A 210 -3.18 6.38 -1.09
C GLY A 210 -3.26 7.72 -1.81
N ILE A 211 -2.22 8.05 -2.58
CA ILE A 211 -2.16 9.29 -3.36
C ILE A 211 -1.50 9.07 -4.73
N VAL A 212 -2.05 9.73 -5.76
CA VAL A 212 -1.49 9.70 -7.12
C VAL A 212 -1.53 11.09 -7.74
N HIS A 213 -0.55 11.39 -8.60
CA HIS A 213 -0.53 12.61 -9.38
C HIS A 213 -1.20 12.39 -10.74
N HIS A 214 -2.11 13.29 -11.11
CA HIS A 214 -2.73 13.33 -12.42
C HIS A 214 -2.07 14.42 -13.27
N ARG A 215 -1.75 14.09 -14.52
CA ARG A 215 -1.06 14.96 -15.50
C ARG A 215 -1.70 16.32 -15.78
N ASN A 216 -2.94 16.53 -15.33
CA ASN A 216 -3.63 17.83 -15.46
C ASN A 216 -3.32 18.78 -14.29
N GLY A 217 -2.34 18.45 -13.42
CA GLY A 217 -1.86 19.34 -12.36
C GLY A 217 -2.64 19.24 -11.04
N TYR A 218 -3.11 18.05 -10.71
CA TYR A 218 -3.76 17.80 -9.42
C TYR A 218 -3.44 16.40 -8.91
N LEU A 219 -3.70 16.18 -7.63
CA LEU A 219 -3.56 14.90 -6.96
C LEU A 219 -4.95 14.28 -6.76
N LEU A 220 -5.01 12.96 -6.76
CA LEU A 220 -6.12 12.20 -6.22
C LEU A 220 -5.65 11.52 -4.93
N ALA A 221 -6.36 11.73 -3.83
CA ALA A 221 -6.04 11.15 -2.53
C ALA A 221 -7.26 10.45 -1.94
N VAL A 222 -7.10 9.23 -1.45
CA VAL A 222 -8.17 8.49 -0.79
C VAL A 222 -8.05 8.62 0.73
N HIS A 223 -9.20 8.73 1.40
CA HIS A 223 -9.28 8.56 2.84
C HIS A 223 -9.88 7.20 3.16
N THR A 224 -9.10 6.35 3.83
CA THR A 224 -9.40 4.93 4.04
C THR A 224 -10.69 4.73 4.81
N ALA A 225 -10.78 5.27 6.03
CA ALA A 225 -11.92 5.03 6.91
C ALA A 225 -13.19 5.81 6.52
N ALA A 226 -13.06 6.98 5.91
CA ALA A 226 -14.18 7.75 5.40
C ALA A 226 -14.71 7.21 4.05
N GLY A 227 -13.86 6.53 3.27
CA GLY A 227 -14.20 6.07 1.93
C GLY A 227 -14.46 7.20 0.95
N GLN A 228 -13.73 8.31 1.10
CA GLN A 228 -13.84 9.50 0.26
C GLN A 228 -12.61 9.62 -0.64
N LEU A 229 -12.81 10.16 -1.85
CA LEU A 229 -11.75 10.50 -2.78
C LEU A 229 -11.71 12.02 -2.95
N PHE A 230 -10.52 12.59 -2.87
CA PHE A 230 -10.30 14.03 -2.96
C PHE A 230 -9.46 14.36 -4.19
N LYS A 231 -9.78 15.50 -4.82
CA LYS A 231 -8.98 16.15 -5.85
C LYS A 231 -8.28 17.35 -5.21
N VAL A 232 -6.96 17.45 -5.34
CA VAL A 232 -6.15 18.50 -4.73
C VAL A 232 -5.33 19.19 -5.81
N ASP A 233 -5.58 20.47 -6.07
CA ASP A 233 -4.82 21.24 -7.07
C ASP A 233 -3.36 21.43 -6.58
N THR A 234 -2.36 21.15 -7.42
CA THR A 234 -0.95 21.19 -6.99
C THR A 234 -0.39 22.61 -6.86
N LYS A 235 -1.05 23.61 -7.46
CA LYS A 235 -0.65 25.01 -7.48
C LYS A 235 -1.42 25.85 -6.46
N THR A 236 -2.74 25.71 -6.41
CA THR A 236 -3.60 26.47 -5.51
C THR A 236 -3.80 25.77 -4.17
N GLU A 237 -3.48 24.48 -4.08
CA GLU A 237 -3.70 23.63 -2.91
C GLU A 237 -5.18 23.52 -2.51
N GLU A 238 -6.08 23.90 -3.42
CA GLU A 238 -7.52 23.78 -3.23
C GLU A 238 -7.92 22.29 -3.23
N VAL A 239 -8.66 21.90 -2.19
CA VAL A 239 -9.18 20.54 -2.03
C VAL A 239 -10.64 20.50 -2.43
N ARG A 240 -11.03 19.49 -3.21
CA ARG A 240 -12.42 19.20 -3.58
C ARG A 240 -12.73 17.73 -3.37
N VAL A 241 -13.99 17.40 -3.08
CA VAL A 241 -14.45 16.01 -3.00
C VAL A 241 -14.83 15.52 -4.39
N VAL A 242 -14.27 14.38 -4.81
CA VAL A 242 -14.71 13.68 -6.01
C VAL A 242 -16.00 12.92 -5.68
N ARG A 243 -17.09 13.20 -6.40
CA ARG A 243 -18.36 12.49 -6.18
C ARG A 243 -18.30 11.10 -6.81
N VAL A 244 -18.08 10.07 -6.00
CA VAL A 244 -17.95 8.69 -6.46
C VAL A 244 -19.28 7.94 -6.39
N ALA A 245 -19.79 7.47 -7.53
CA ALA A 245 -20.87 6.49 -7.61
C ALA A 245 -20.33 5.09 -7.28
N GLY A 246 -20.68 4.56 -6.12
CA GLY A 246 -20.12 3.33 -5.55
C GLY A 246 -19.39 3.61 -4.24
N SER A 247 -18.50 2.73 -3.83
CA SER A 247 -17.76 2.87 -2.57
C SER A 247 -16.27 2.57 -2.77
N VAL A 248 -15.44 3.49 -2.30
CA VAL A 248 -13.98 3.32 -2.15
C VAL A 248 -13.58 3.18 -0.67
N LEU A 249 -14.52 2.76 0.18
CA LEU A 249 -14.29 2.51 1.60
C LEU A 249 -13.16 1.49 1.79
N MET A 250 -12.33 1.71 2.80
CA MET A 250 -11.10 0.95 3.04
C MET A 250 -10.12 1.03 1.87
N GLY A 251 -10.17 2.11 1.07
CA GLY A 251 -9.19 2.38 0.05
C GLY A 251 -7.82 2.66 0.67
N ASP A 252 -6.80 2.08 0.07
CA ASP A 252 -5.40 2.13 0.51
C ASP A 252 -4.56 2.69 -0.66
N GLY A 253 -3.37 2.17 -0.92
CA GLY A 253 -2.54 2.53 -2.08
C GLY A 253 -3.27 2.51 -3.43
N MET A 254 -2.94 3.49 -4.27
CA MET A 254 -3.61 3.73 -5.56
C MET A 254 -2.63 3.73 -6.74
N GLU A 255 -3.15 3.51 -7.94
CA GLU A 255 -2.38 3.53 -9.19
C GLU A 255 -3.24 4.04 -10.36
N LEU A 256 -2.79 5.08 -11.06
CA LEU A 256 -3.44 5.54 -12.29
C LEU A 256 -3.07 4.62 -13.45
N LEU A 257 -4.06 3.98 -14.07
CA LEU A 257 -3.87 3.17 -15.28
C LEU A 257 -3.96 4.01 -16.56
N SER A 258 -4.69 5.12 -16.49
CA SER A 258 -4.83 6.12 -17.55
C SER A 258 -5.41 7.40 -16.94
N PRO A 259 -5.47 8.54 -17.67
CA PRO A 259 -6.07 9.77 -17.16
C PRO A 259 -7.52 9.61 -16.65
N THR A 260 -8.26 8.62 -17.16
CA THR A 260 -9.66 8.39 -16.82
C THR A 260 -9.88 7.14 -15.95
N LYS A 261 -8.82 6.45 -15.52
CA LYS A 261 -8.92 5.16 -14.84
C LYS A 261 -7.90 5.00 -13.72
N LEU A 262 -8.40 4.74 -12.53
CA LEU A 262 -7.66 4.52 -11.30
C LEU A 262 -7.94 3.11 -10.76
N VAL A 263 -6.92 2.47 -10.23
CA VAL A 263 -7.08 1.33 -9.32
C VAL A 263 -6.92 1.84 -7.90
N VAL A 264 -7.83 1.43 -7.02
CA VAL A 264 -7.75 1.64 -5.57
C VAL A 264 -7.64 0.28 -4.92
N ALA A 265 -6.48 -0.04 -4.32
CA ALA A 265 -6.32 -1.22 -3.48
C ALA A 265 -7.09 -1.03 -2.16
N GLY A 266 -7.29 -2.09 -1.40
CA GLY A 266 -7.87 -1.96 -0.07
C GLY A 266 -8.47 -3.22 0.50
N ALA A 267 -9.01 -3.14 1.70
CA ALA A 267 -9.68 -4.26 2.33
C ALA A 267 -11.11 -4.44 1.76
N PHE A 268 -11.41 -5.64 1.28
CA PHE A 268 -12.75 -6.14 0.92
C PHE A 268 -13.65 -5.19 0.08
N PRO A 269 -13.60 -5.23 -1.27
CA PRO A 269 -12.70 -6.03 -2.13
C PRO A 269 -11.23 -5.57 -2.10
N CYS A 270 -10.32 -6.47 -2.51
CA CYS A 270 -8.87 -6.25 -2.57
C CYS A 270 -8.45 -5.12 -3.51
N ALA A 271 -9.22 -4.89 -4.59
CA ALA A 271 -9.04 -3.73 -5.45
C ALA A 271 -10.33 -3.34 -6.17
N ARG A 272 -10.42 -2.08 -6.59
CA ARG A 272 -11.54 -1.48 -7.31
C ARG A 272 -11.02 -0.69 -8.51
N ILE A 273 -11.72 -0.77 -9.64
CA ILE A 273 -11.53 0.16 -10.77
C ILE A 273 -12.49 1.33 -10.57
N VAL A 274 -11.93 2.53 -10.59
CA VAL A 274 -12.65 3.81 -10.53
C VAL A 274 -12.39 4.55 -11.84
N GLU A 275 -13.45 4.94 -12.54
CA GLU A 275 -13.36 5.67 -13.81
C GLU A 275 -14.04 7.04 -13.70
N SER A 276 -13.45 8.04 -14.37
CA SER A 276 -14.00 9.39 -14.50
C SER A 276 -13.87 9.89 -15.93
N PHE A 277 -14.85 10.66 -16.39
CA PHE A 277 -14.88 11.25 -17.74
C PHE A 277 -15.08 12.77 -17.73
N ASP A 278 -15.01 13.39 -16.56
CA ASP A 278 -15.24 14.82 -16.32
C ASP A 278 -14.11 15.43 -15.49
N ASP A 279 -12.87 15.03 -15.77
CA ASP A 279 -11.66 15.47 -15.06
C ASP A 279 -11.74 15.24 -13.54
N TRP A 280 -12.32 14.11 -13.13
CA TRP A 280 -12.44 13.72 -11.72
C TRP A 280 -13.28 14.68 -10.87
N GLU A 281 -14.24 15.40 -11.47
CA GLU A 281 -15.31 16.05 -10.72
C GLU A 281 -16.31 15.01 -10.19
N THR A 282 -16.57 13.97 -10.98
CA THR A 282 -17.31 12.77 -10.59
C THR A 282 -16.56 11.50 -11.01
N ALA A 283 -16.87 10.37 -10.39
CA ALA A 283 -16.31 9.08 -10.78
C ALA A 283 -17.28 7.94 -10.48
N ALA A 284 -17.04 6.76 -11.03
CA ALA A 284 -17.82 5.56 -10.74
C ALA A 284 -16.91 4.35 -10.49
N VAL A 285 -17.27 3.52 -9.51
CA VAL A 285 -16.64 2.20 -9.32
C VAL A 285 -17.21 1.23 -10.34
N THR A 286 -16.43 0.87 -11.37
CA THR A 286 -16.93 0.07 -12.51
C THR A 286 -16.55 -1.40 -12.47
N ALA A 287 -15.53 -1.76 -11.68
CA ALA A 287 -15.11 -3.15 -11.50
C ALA A 287 -14.47 -3.40 -10.13
N ARG A 288 -14.43 -4.67 -9.72
CA ARG A 288 -13.87 -5.10 -8.43
C ARG A 288 -13.06 -6.38 -8.61
N TYR A 289 -11.98 -6.48 -7.85
CA TYR A 289 -11.20 -7.71 -7.69
C TYR A 289 -11.36 -8.22 -6.26
N VAL A 290 -11.95 -9.40 -6.12
CA VAL A 290 -12.09 -10.10 -4.83
C VAL A 290 -10.94 -11.09 -4.72
N GLY A 291 -9.90 -10.71 -3.99
CA GLY A 291 -8.77 -11.58 -3.68
C GLY A 291 -9.03 -12.48 -2.47
N PRO A 292 -7.99 -13.20 -2.00
CA PRO A 292 -8.11 -14.11 -0.86
C PRO A 292 -8.52 -13.37 0.42
N LEU A 293 -9.56 -13.86 1.10
CA LEU A 293 -10.12 -13.20 2.29
C LEU A 293 -9.15 -13.09 3.47
N HIS A 294 -8.13 -13.94 3.50
CA HIS A 294 -7.12 -13.99 4.57
C HIS A 294 -5.92 -13.08 4.29
N ARG A 295 -5.93 -12.30 3.20
CA ARG A 295 -4.89 -11.31 2.87
C ARG A 295 -5.49 -9.91 2.81
N VAL A 296 -4.80 -8.95 3.42
CA VAL A 296 -5.18 -7.53 3.37
C VAL A 296 -4.38 -6.88 2.25
N ALA A 297 -5.07 -6.38 1.22
CA ALA A 297 -4.43 -5.69 0.11
C ALA A 297 -4.11 -4.24 0.51
N THR A 298 -2.89 -3.79 0.19
CA THR A 298 -2.37 -2.48 0.59
C THR A 298 -2.01 -1.59 -0.58
N ALA A 299 -1.52 -2.17 -1.68
CA ALA A 299 -1.13 -1.39 -2.85
C ALA A 299 -1.48 -2.11 -4.15
N ALA A 300 -1.65 -1.32 -5.21
CA ALA A 300 -1.76 -1.78 -6.59
C ALA A 300 -0.61 -1.22 -7.42
N THR A 301 -0.19 -1.99 -8.42
CA THR A 301 0.87 -1.60 -9.37
C THR A 301 0.55 -2.10 -10.76
N ALA A 302 0.75 -1.23 -11.75
CA ALA A 302 0.61 -1.57 -13.16
C ALA A 302 1.91 -2.19 -13.70
N VAL A 303 1.79 -3.35 -14.35
CA VAL A 303 2.91 -4.09 -14.95
C VAL A 303 2.48 -4.56 -16.32
N GLU A 304 3.06 -3.97 -17.37
CA GLU A 304 2.87 -4.43 -18.75
C GLU A 304 1.38 -4.60 -19.14
N GLY A 305 0.53 -3.66 -18.73
CA GLY A 305 -0.92 -3.66 -19.01
C GLY A 305 -1.78 -4.49 -18.06
N LYS A 306 -1.16 -5.15 -17.08
CA LYS A 306 -1.83 -5.87 -15.99
C LYS A 306 -1.73 -5.08 -14.69
N VAL A 307 -2.58 -5.42 -13.74
CA VAL A 307 -2.57 -4.84 -12.39
C VAL A 307 -2.19 -5.95 -11.41
N TYR A 308 -1.17 -5.71 -10.59
CA TYR A 308 -0.78 -6.59 -9.50
C TYR A 308 -1.13 -5.95 -8.17
N VAL A 309 -1.65 -6.74 -7.25
CA VAL A 309 -2.00 -6.33 -5.89
C VAL A 309 -0.97 -6.88 -4.90
N ASN A 310 -0.47 -6.00 -4.05
CA ASN A 310 0.37 -6.31 -2.90
C ASN A 310 -0.48 -6.57 -1.65
N TYR A 311 0.01 -7.41 -0.75
CA TYR A 311 -0.66 -7.76 0.50
C TYR A 311 0.26 -7.55 1.70
N LEU A 312 -0.30 -7.01 2.79
CA LEU A 312 0.46 -6.66 3.99
C LEU A 312 1.14 -7.85 4.66
N LEU A 313 0.44 -8.99 4.78
CA LEU A 313 0.88 -10.12 5.59
C LEU A 313 1.30 -11.32 4.74
N ASP A 314 2.40 -11.92 5.17
CA ASP A 314 2.87 -13.23 4.70
C ASP A 314 2.18 -14.44 5.30
N LEU A 315 2.19 -15.53 4.53
CA LEU A 315 1.82 -16.85 5.00
C LEU A 315 2.94 -17.87 4.71
N GLY A 316 3.74 -18.18 5.74
CA GLY A 316 4.75 -19.23 5.67
C GLY A 316 5.50 -19.41 7.00
N ILE A 317 5.19 -20.47 7.75
CA ILE A 317 5.75 -20.73 9.10
C ILE A 317 7.27 -20.98 9.08
N LEU A 318 7.83 -21.44 7.95
CA LEU A 318 9.26 -21.83 7.85
C LEU A 318 10.05 -21.13 6.72
N ARG A 319 9.38 -20.50 5.75
CA ARG A 319 10.01 -19.85 4.58
C ARG A 319 9.14 -18.70 4.09
N ARG A 320 9.18 -17.56 4.78
CA ARG A 320 8.36 -16.35 4.55
C ARG A 320 8.18 -16.07 3.05
N ARG A 321 6.98 -16.34 2.55
CA ARG A 321 6.64 -16.30 1.13
C ARG A 321 5.57 -15.26 0.90
N HIS A 322 5.97 -14.23 0.16
CA HIS A 322 5.12 -13.15 -0.30
C HIS A 322 4.54 -13.50 -1.66
N VAL A 323 3.46 -12.80 -2.02
CA VAL A 323 2.84 -12.90 -3.33
C VAL A 323 2.41 -11.52 -3.82
N LEU A 324 2.66 -11.24 -5.09
CA LEU A 324 1.92 -10.23 -5.86
C LEU A 324 0.93 -10.96 -6.75
N THR A 325 -0.35 -10.59 -6.69
CA THR A 325 -1.38 -11.29 -7.46
C THR A 325 -1.95 -10.40 -8.55
N GLU A 326 -2.01 -10.91 -9.78
CA GLU A 326 -2.71 -10.28 -10.89
C GLU A 326 -4.20 -10.14 -10.55
N ALA A 327 -4.69 -8.90 -10.54
CA ALA A 327 -6.07 -8.58 -10.26
C ALA A 327 -6.94 -8.81 -11.50
N VAL A 328 -7.73 -9.89 -11.47
CA VAL A 328 -8.75 -10.17 -12.48
C VAL A 328 -10.05 -9.48 -12.08
N PHE A 329 -10.31 -8.31 -12.66
CA PHE A 329 -11.48 -7.51 -12.31
C PHE A 329 -12.76 -8.05 -12.92
N SER A 330 -13.80 -8.17 -12.09
CA SER A 330 -15.17 -8.44 -12.53
C SER A 330 -15.97 -7.14 -12.52
N ARG A 331 -16.72 -6.89 -13.59
CA ARG A 331 -17.66 -5.76 -13.63
C ARG A 331 -18.84 -6.10 -12.73
N GLY A 332 -19.14 -5.21 -11.78
CA GLY A 332 -20.39 -5.31 -11.04
C GLY A 332 -21.55 -5.00 -11.97
N PHE A 333 -22.64 -5.77 -11.90
CA PHE A 333 -23.93 -5.28 -12.36
C PHE A 333 -24.21 -4.00 -11.58
N ALA A 334 -24.38 -2.87 -12.28
CA ALA A 334 -24.76 -1.62 -11.66
C ALA A 334 -25.96 -1.88 -10.74
N ALA A 335 -25.85 -1.51 -9.47
CA ALA A 335 -27.02 -1.43 -8.61
C ALA A 335 -27.98 -0.44 -9.29
N LYS A 336 -29.16 -0.94 -9.66
CA LYS A 336 -30.25 -0.12 -10.22
C LYS A 336 -30.68 0.95 -9.22
#